data_AF-A0A816GYK9-F1
#
_entry.id   AF-A0A816GYK9-F1
#
_cell.length_a   1.000
_cell.length_b   1.000
_cell.length_c   1.000
_cell.angle_alpha   90.00
_cell.angle_beta   90.00
_cell.angle_gamma   90.00
#
_symmetry.space_group_name_H-M   'P 1'
#
loop_
_entity.id
_entity.type
_entity.pdbx_description
1 polymer ?
#
loop_
_entity_poly.entity_id
_entity_poly.type
_entity_poly.pdbx_seq_one_letter_code
_entity_poly.pdbx_strand_id
1 'polypeptide(L)'
;MSKYVLIMDEVDGVSGNEDRGGIQELISLIKRSRIPIICICNDRQHKKIRSLANYCYDLRFHRPTIQQIHAAMLTILQRENVSNIKPETLDEIIKSCNQDIRQTIHSLNLWSIQGGKTNLLAAKMIEKSVNNNPFELCRLSFSSELRNKSIIDKSDIFFYDYQLMPLLIQENYLQCQPHVTNSSNEKRKLTDIEHLKLISQASDSICLGDICSQMIFSRNENWSLLPYQ
;
A
#
# COMPACT_ATOMS: atom_id res chain seq x y z
N MET A 1 36.85 7.09 31.64
CA MET A 1 36.99 7.30 30.18
C MET A 1 35.61 7.19 29.55
N SER A 2 35.16 8.22 28.85
CA SER A 2 33.89 8.21 28.12
C SER A 2 34.00 7.30 26.90
N LYS A 3 33.04 6.38 26.74
CA LYS A 3 32.95 5.51 25.58
C LYS A 3 32.04 6.18 24.55
N TYR A 4 32.57 6.46 23.38
CA TYR A 4 31.82 7.06 22.27
C TYR A 4 31.36 5.98 21.30
N VAL A 5 30.18 6.16 20.71
CA VAL A 5 29.60 5.31 19.65
C VAL A 5 29.11 6.24 18.54
N LEU A 6 29.40 5.91 17.29
CA LEU A 6 28.85 6.61 16.13
C LEU A 6 27.63 5.85 15.62
N ILE A 7 26.49 6.53 15.46
CA ILE A 7 25.27 5.96 14.87
C ILE A 7 25.04 6.67 13.54
N MET A 8 25.02 5.89 12.47
CA MET A 8 24.72 6.34 11.11
C MET A 8 23.36 5.76 10.74
N ASP A 9 22.32 6.57 10.79
CA ASP A 9 20.96 6.18 10.39
C ASP A 9 20.75 6.38 8.88
N GLU A 10 19.78 5.68 8.30
CA GLU A 10 19.37 5.80 6.89
C GLU A 10 20.53 5.68 5.87
N VAL A 11 21.48 4.77 6.09
CA VAL A 11 22.68 4.65 5.22
C VAL A 11 22.36 4.22 3.78
N ASP A 12 21.14 3.72 3.53
CA ASP A 12 20.60 3.41 2.20
C ASP A 12 20.02 4.64 1.48
N GLY A 13 19.68 5.70 2.21
CA GLY A 13 19.19 6.98 1.70
C GLY A 13 20.27 7.87 1.08
N VAL A 14 21.55 7.59 1.37
CA VAL A 14 22.74 8.29 0.83
C VAL A 14 22.74 8.22 -0.70
N SER A 15 22.19 9.23 -1.36
CA SER A 15 21.85 9.23 -2.78
C SER A 15 21.88 10.64 -3.39
N GLY A 16 22.11 10.72 -4.71
CA GLY A 16 22.31 11.99 -5.42
C GLY A 16 23.77 12.28 -5.76
N ASN A 17 23.99 13.37 -6.51
CA ASN A 17 25.34 13.82 -6.87
C ASN A 17 26.12 14.39 -5.68
N GLU A 18 25.41 14.83 -4.65
CA GLU A 18 25.96 15.42 -3.42
C GLU A 18 26.65 14.37 -2.54
N ASP A 19 26.15 13.13 -2.54
CA ASP A 19 26.65 12.01 -1.74
C ASP A 19 27.53 11.02 -2.51
N ARG A 20 28.05 11.43 -3.68
CA ARG A 20 28.92 10.57 -4.49
C ARG A 20 30.16 10.17 -3.70
N GLY A 21 30.25 8.88 -3.38
CA GLY A 21 31.38 8.30 -2.64
C GLY A 21 31.17 8.18 -1.13
N GLY A 22 30.04 8.65 -0.57
CA GLY A 22 29.79 8.62 0.88
C GLY A 22 29.93 7.23 1.51
N ILE A 23 29.49 6.18 0.80
CA ILE A 23 29.59 4.79 1.28
C ILE A 23 31.01 4.25 1.19
N GLN A 24 31.80 4.67 0.20
CA GLN A 24 33.21 4.27 0.11
C GLN A 24 34.02 4.90 1.25
N GLU A 25 33.75 6.16 1.57
CA GLU A 25 34.38 6.82 2.71
C GLU A 25 33.93 6.22 4.04
N LEU A 26 32.64 5.89 4.18
CA LEU A 26 32.13 5.20 5.36
C LEU A 26 32.82 3.84 5.57
N ILE A 27 33.06 3.07 4.49
CA ILE A 27 33.84 1.82 4.56
C ILE A 27 35.28 2.09 5.01
N SER A 28 35.92 3.14 4.48
CA SER A 28 37.27 3.54 4.90
C SER A 28 37.32 3.93 6.38
N LEU A 29 36.29 4.61 6.85
CA LEU A 29 36.14 5.02 8.24
C LEU A 29 35.92 3.80 9.15
N ILE A 30 35.07 2.84 8.75
CA ILE A 30 34.87 1.58 9.49
C ILE A 30 36.18 0.81 9.66
N LYS A 31 37.04 0.76 8.63
CA LYS A 31 38.33 0.06 8.70
C LYS A 31 39.35 0.70 9.64
N ARG A 32 39.25 2.02 9.88
CA ARG A 32 40.26 2.80 10.62
C ARG A 32 39.77 3.25 12.00
N SER A 33 38.46 3.24 12.21
CA SER A 33 37.83 3.78 13.41
C SER A 33 38.23 3.00 14.66
N ARG A 34 38.44 3.74 15.76
CA ARG A 34 38.62 3.20 17.12
C ARG A 34 37.34 3.29 17.96
N ILE A 35 36.28 3.87 17.41
CA ILE A 35 34.95 3.93 18.01
C ILE A 35 34.02 2.94 17.30
N PRO A 36 33.13 2.24 18.02
CA PRO A 36 32.11 1.40 17.41
C PRO A 36 31.15 2.25 16.55
N ILE A 37 30.79 1.71 15.39
CA ILE A 37 29.90 2.35 14.42
C ILE A 37 28.69 1.43 14.22
N ILE A 38 27.50 1.99 14.38
CA ILE A 38 26.22 1.31 14.14
C ILE A 38 25.60 1.94 12.90
N CYS A 39 25.41 1.14 11.85
CA CYS A 39 24.74 1.57 10.62
C CYS A 39 23.33 0.98 10.59
N ILE A 40 22.33 1.81 10.34
CA ILE A 40 20.92 1.42 10.22
C ILE A 40 20.47 1.68 8.79
N CYS A 41 19.85 0.69 8.16
CA CYS A 41 19.30 0.77 6.81
C CYS A 41 17.97 0.04 6.72
N ASN A 42 17.10 0.46 5.81
CA ASN A 42 15.82 -0.19 5.55
C ASN A 42 15.96 -1.36 4.57
N ASP A 43 16.70 -1.18 3.47
CA ASP A 43 16.90 -2.22 2.46
C ASP A 43 18.34 -2.76 2.39
N ARG A 44 18.52 -3.97 2.94
CA ARG A 44 19.79 -4.72 2.89
C ARG A 44 20.18 -5.18 1.49
N GLN A 45 19.23 -5.35 0.57
CA GLN A 45 19.47 -5.82 -0.79
C GLN A 45 19.95 -4.71 -1.71
N HIS A 46 19.81 -3.45 -1.30
CA HIS A 46 20.28 -2.31 -2.05
C HIS A 46 21.76 -2.44 -2.41
N LYS A 47 22.12 -2.22 -3.69
CA LYS A 47 23.47 -2.49 -4.25
C LYS A 47 24.58 -1.84 -3.41
N LYS A 48 24.32 -0.62 -2.93
CA LYS A 48 25.21 0.17 -2.08
C LYS A 48 25.43 -0.44 -0.69
N ILE A 49 24.38 -0.94 -0.06
CA ILE A 49 24.45 -1.59 1.26
C ILE A 49 25.14 -2.94 1.16
N ARG A 50 24.96 -3.66 0.05
CA ARG A 50 25.65 -4.93 -0.19
C ARG A 50 27.17 -4.80 -0.12
N SER A 51 27.75 -3.69 -0.59
CA SER A 51 29.20 -3.43 -0.45
C SER A 51 29.60 -3.08 0.99
N LEU A 52 28.78 -2.32 1.72
CA LEU A 52 29.03 -1.92 3.11
C LEU A 52 28.95 -3.11 4.07
N ALA A 53 27.93 -3.96 3.90
CA ALA A 53 27.64 -5.07 4.78
C ALA A 53 28.74 -6.13 4.85
N ASN A 54 29.66 -6.18 3.88
CA ASN A 54 30.84 -7.05 3.95
C ASN A 54 31.84 -6.64 5.04
N TYR A 55 31.73 -5.41 5.57
CA TYR A 55 32.61 -4.84 6.59
C TYR A 55 31.90 -4.64 7.94
N CYS A 56 30.63 -5.03 8.05
CA CYS A 56 29.80 -4.85 9.24
C CYS A 56 29.26 -6.19 9.72
N TYR A 57 28.90 -6.25 11.01
CA TYR A 57 28.10 -7.35 11.53
C TYR A 57 26.62 -7.13 11.15
N ASP A 58 26.06 -8.06 10.36
CA ASP A 58 24.71 -7.94 9.79
C ASP A 58 23.65 -8.38 10.81
N LEU A 59 22.96 -7.41 11.42
CA LEU A 59 21.84 -7.63 12.34
C LEU A 59 20.51 -7.37 11.61
N ARG A 60 19.69 -8.43 11.49
CA ARG A 60 18.42 -8.38 10.76
C ARG A 60 17.25 -8.23 11.72
N PHE A 61 16.52 -7.13 11.57
CA PHE A 61 15.24 -6.93 12.23
C PHE A 61 14.12 -7.53 11.38
N HIS A 62 13.25 -8.31 12.04
CA HIS A 62 12.07 -8.87 11.43
C HIS A 62 10.84 -8.15 11.96
N ARG A 63 9.75 -8.14 11.18
CA ARG A 63 8.48 -7.61 11.66
C ARG A 63 8.07 -8.38 12.92
N PRO A 64 7.74 -7.69 14.03
CA PRO A 64 7.24 -8.35 15.22
C PRO A 64 5.93 -9.07 14.94
N THR A 65 5.63 -10.11 15.72
CA THR A 65 4.36 -10.82 15.57
C THR A 65 3.19 -9.96 16.05
N ILE A 66 2.00 -10.21 15.52
CA ILE A 66 0.77 -9.51 15.91
C ILE A 66 0.59 -9.56 17.45
N GLN A 67 0.83 -10.72 18.06
CA GLN A 67 0.72 -10.91 19.51
C GLN A 67 1.71 -10.04 20.31
N GLN A 68 2.94 -9.89 19.83
CA GLN A 68 3.94 -9.02 20.46
C GLN A 68 3.52 -7.56 20.40
N ILE A 69 3.02 -7.10 19.24
CA ILE A 69 2.53 -5.73 19.06
C ILE A 69 1.29 -5.50 19.92
N HIS A 70 0.35 -6.44 19.91
CA HIS A 70 -0.89 -6.38 20.69
C HIS A 70 -0.61 -6.21 22.19
N ALA A 71 0.30 -7.03 22.76
CA ALA A 71 0.69 -6.91 24.16
C ALA A 71 1.34 -5.55 24.49
N ALA A 72 2.20 -5.04 23.60
CA ALA A 72 2.82 -3.73 23.75
C ALA A 72 1.78 -2.60 23.68
N MET A 73 0.85 -2.66 22.73
CA MET A 73 -0.19 -1.65 22.55
C MET A 73 -1.17 -1.62 23.72
N LEU A 74 -1.57 -2.78 24.27
CA LEU A 74 -2.39 -2.82 25.49
C LEU A 74 -1.73 -2.10 26.67
N THR A 75 -0.42 -2.26 26.82
CA THR A 75 0.35 -1.58 27.88
C THR A 75 0.33 -0.06 27.68
N ILE A 76 0.44 0.41 26.44
CA ILE A 76 0.37 1.85 26.11
C ILE A 76 -1.04 2.38 26.41
N LEU A 77 -2.09 1.70 25.93
CA LEU A 77 -3.48 2.13 26.12
C LEU A 77 -3.88 2.20 27.59
N GLN A 78 -3.42 1.26 28.42
CA GLN A 78 -3.61 1.30 29.87
C GLN A 78 -2.96 2.53 30.51
N ARG A 79 -1.75 2.91 30.07
CA ARG A 79 -1.06 4.10 30.58
C ARG A 79 -1.72 5.41 30.14
N GLU A 80 -2.29 5.42 28.93
CA GLU A 80 -3.03 6.55 28.38
C GLU A 80 -4.49 6.61 28.89
N ASN A 81 -4.89 5.74 29.83
CA ASN A 81 -6.25 5.62 30.36
C ASN A 81 -7.33 5.36 29.28
N VAL A 82 -6.95 4.69 28.20
CA VAL A 82 -7.83 4.32 27.10
C VAL A 82 -8.26 2.86 27.27
N SER A 83 -9.43 2.64 27.88
CA SER A 83 -9.94 1.31 28.23
C SER A 83 -11.00 0.75 27.28
N ASN A 84 -11.46 1.53 26.30
CA ASN A 84 -12.64 1.20 25.47
C ASN A 84 -12.34 0.42 24.18
N ILE A 85 -11.13 -0.13 24.00
CA ILE A 85 -10.80 -0.88 22.78
C ILE A 85 -11.18 -2.36 22.92
N LYS A 86 -11.84 -2.93 21.89
CA LYS A 86 -12.02 -4.38 21.79
C LYS A 86 -10.72 -5.02 21.29
N PRO A 87 -10.32 -6.20 21.80
CA PRO A 87 -9.12 -6.91 21.32
C PRO A 87 -9.14 -7.16 19.80
N GLU A 88 -10.31 -7.50 19.26
CA GLU A 88 -10.52 -7.71 17.81
C GLU A 88 -10.18 -6.46 16.99
N THR A 89 -10.61 -5.28 17.45
CA THR A 89 -10.34 -3.99 16.80
C THR A 89 -8.86 -3.64 16.85
N LEU A 90 -8.17 -3.97 17.94
CA LEU A 90 -6.73 -3.75 18.05
C LEU A 90 -5.96 -4.64 17.06
N ASP A 91 -6.33 -5.91 16.93
CA ASP A 91 -5.74 -6.82 15.95
C ASP A 91 -5.99 -6.37 14.51
N GLU A 92 -7.18 -5.86 14.22
CA GLU A 92 -7.50 -5.27 12.90
C GLU A 92 -6.60 -4.08 12.59
N ILE A 93 -6.40 -3.14 13.54
CA ILE A 93 -5.50 -1.99 13.39
C ILE A 93 -4.04 -2.43 13.16
N ILE A 94 -3.57 -3.44 13.89
CA ILE A 94 -2.20 -3.95 13.73
C ILE A 94 -1.99 -4.58 12.35
N LYS A 95 -2.97 -5.37 11.88
CA LYS A 95 -2.95 -5.97 10.53
C LYS A 95 -2.99 -4.89 9.46
N SER A 96 -3.86 -3.90 9.65
CA SER A 96 -3.99 -2.68 8.85
C SER A 96 -2.67 -1.93 8.68
N CYS A 97 -1.87 -1.85 9.74
CA CYS A 97 -0.57 -1.17 9.73
C CYS A 97 0.57 -2.05 9.23
N ASN A 98 0.29 -3.23 8.66
CA ASN A 98 1.28 -4.20 8.20
C ASN A 98 2.34 -4.53 9.28
N GLN A 99 1.92 -4.62 10.54
CA GLN A 99 2.81 -4.89 11.69
C GLN A 99 3.89 -3.80 11.92
N ASP A 100 3.69 -2.58 11.41
CA ASP A 100 4.51 -1.43 11.74
C ASP A 100 4.08 -0.82 13.08
N ILE A 101 4.98 -0.85 14.07
CA ILE A 101 4.71 -0.35 15.42
C ILE A 101 4.45 1.17 15.42
N ARG A 102 5.23 1.95 14.66
CA ARG A 102 5.10 3.42 14.62
C ARG A 102 3.74 3.80 14.04
N GLN A 103 3.37 3.19 12.92
CA GLN A 103 2.07 3.42 12.29
C GLN A 103 0.93 2.96 13.18
N THR A 104 1.07 1.81 13.85
CA THR A 104 0.05 1.31 14.79
C THR A 104 -0.20 2.30 15.93
N ILE A 105 0.86 2.85 16.54
CA ILE A 105 0.74 3.88 17.59
C ILE A 105 0.04 5.13 17.04
N HIS A 106 0.41 5.58 15.85
CA HIS A 106 -0.21 6.75 15.22
C HIS A 106 -1.71 6.53 14.96
N SER A 107 -2.08 5.38 14.40
CA SER A 107 -3.48 5.00 14.15
C SER A 107 -4.27 4.87 15.44
N LEU A 108 -3.69 4.31 16.52
CA LEU A 108 -4.32 4.25 17.84
C LEU A 108 -4.52 5.62 18.46
N ASN A 109 -3.55 6.53 18.31
CA ASN A 109 -3.68 7.91 18.78
C ASN A 109 -4.84 8.62 18.05
N LEU A 110 -4.91 8.48 16.72
CA LEU A 110 -6.01 9.03 15.94
C LEU A 110 -7.37 8.45 16.34
N TRP A 111 -7.42 7.14 16.59
CA TRP A 111 -8.62 6.44 17.08
C TRP A 111 -9.07 6.96 18.46
N SER A 112 -8.10 7.21 19.36
CA SER A 112 -8.35 7.76 20.69
C SER A 112 -8.94 9.18 20.64
N ILE A 113 -8.35 10.06 19.82
CA ILE A 113 -8.82 11.44 19.62
C ILE A 113 -10.26 11.50 19.08
N GLN A 114 -10.64 10.54 18.23
CA GLN A 114 -12.00 10.44 17.66
C GLN A 114 -13.05 9.91 18.67
N GLY A 115 -12.68 9.76 19.94
CA GLY A 115 -13.59 9.46 21.04
C GLY A 115 -13.94 7.98 21.19
N GLY A 116 -13.15 7.07 20.59
CA GLY A 116 -13.25 5.62 20.80
C GLY A 116 -14.62 4.98 20.49
N LYS A 117 -15.54 5.72 19.87
CA LYS A 117 -16.94 5.34 19.63
C LYS A 117 -17.23 4.91 18.20
N THR A 118 -16.27 5.00 17.30
CA THR A 118 -16.53 4.77 15.88
C THR A 118 -15.82 3.52 15.37
N ASN A 119 -16.47 2.38 15.59
CA ASN A 119 -16.32 1.18 14.74
C ASN A 119 -16.65 1.45 13.25
N LEU A 120 -16.91 2.69 12.85
CA LEU A 120 -17.44 3.11 11.55
C LEU A 120 -16.67 4.26 10.89
N LEU A 121 -15.83 5.03 11.60
CA LEU A 121 -15.06 6.14 11.01
C LEU A 121 -13.55 5.89 11.05
N ALA A 122 -13.04 5.39 12.17
CA ALA A 122 -11.73 4.74 12.16
C ALA A 122 -11.78 3.51 11.25
N ALA A 123 -12.83 2.68 11.32
CA ALA A 123 -13.04 1.60 10.36
C ALA A 123 -13.29 2.09 8.92
N LYS A 124 -13.80 3.30 8.66
CA LYS A 124 -13.89 3.86 7.29
C LYS A 124 -12.58 4.46 6.79
N MET A 125 -11.75 5.04 7.66
CA MET A 125 -10.39 5.49 7.32
C MET A 125 -9.45 4.30 7.17
N ILE A 126 -9.63 3.26 7.99
CA ILE A 126 -8.99 1.95 7.92
C ILE A 126 -9.53 1.17 6.73
N GLU A 127 -10.84 1.08 6.44
CA GLU A 127 -11.39 0.48 5.21
C GLU A 127 -10.92 1.22 3.96
N LYS A 128 -10.87 2.57 3.98
CA LYS A 128 -10.29 3.37 2.88
C LYS A 128 -8.79 3.14 2.71
N SER A 129 -8.07 2.63 3.71
CA SER A 129 -6.62 2.38 3.62
C SER A 129 -6.21 0.90 3.63
N VAL A 130 -7.10 -0.04 3.97
CA VAL A 130 -6.74 -1.43 4.34
C VAL A 130 -7.50 -2.48 3.54
N ASN A 131 -8.68 -2.17 2.99
CA ASN A 131 -9.39 -3.11 2.11
C ASN A 131 -9.16 -2.88 0.61
N ASN A 132 -8.33 -1.91 0.26
CA ASN A 132 -8.04 -1.59 -1.13
C ASN A 132 -6.81 -2.35 -1.62
N ASN A 133 -6.78 -3.66 -1.36
CA ASN A 133 -5.91 -4.51 -2.14
C ASN A 133 -6.34 -4.35 -3.60
N PRO A 134 -5.45 -3.92 -4.52
CA PRO A 134 -5.77 -3.80 -5.93
C PRO A 134 -6.46 -5.05 -6.49
N PHE A 135 -6.09 -6.23 -6.01
CA PHE A 135 -6.73 -7.49 -6.41
C PHE A 135 -8.20 -7.63 -5.94
N GLU A 136 -8.53 -7.20 -4.72
CA GLU A 136 -9.92 -7.23 -4.23
C GLU A 136 -10.77 -6.15 -4.92
N LEU A 137 -10.20 -4.98 -5.20
CA LEU A 137 -10.86 -3.94 -5.98
C LEU A 137 -11.12 -4.38 -7.42
N CYS A 138 -10.16 -5.05 -8.06
CA CYS A 138 -10.35 -5.66 -9.37
C CYS A 138 -11.49 -6.70 -9.35
N ARG A 139 -11.53 -7.57 -8.33
CA ARG A 139 -12.63 -8.52 -8.13
C ARG A 139 -13.97 -7.81 -7.93
N LEU A 140 -14.00 -6.72 -7.17
CA LEU A 140 -15.20 -5.90 -6.95
C LEU A 140 -15.67 -5.23 -8.26
N SER A 141 -14.74 -4.79 -9.12
CA SER A 141 -15.06 -4.16 -10.42
C SER A 141 -15.91 -5.05 -11.33
N PHE A 142 -15.72 -6.36 -11.23
CA PHE A 142 -16.49 -7.35 -12.00
C PHE A 142 -17.68 -7.94 -11.23
N SER A 143 -17.89 -7.54 -9.97
CA SER A 143 -18.97 -8.08 -9.14
C SER A 143 -20.32 -7.41 -9.48
N SER A 144 -21.41 -8.15 -9.25
CA SER A 144 -22.76 -7.60 -9.42
C SER A 144 -23.11 -6.51 -8.39
N GLU A 145 -22.35 -6.41 -7.31
CA GLU A 145 -22.54 -5.42 -6.24
C GLU A 145 -22.28 -4.01 -6.76
N LEU A 146 -21.35 -3.86 -7.71
CA LEU A 146 -21.02 -2.58 -8.31
C LEU A 146 -22.12 -2.05 -9.24
N ARG A 147 -22.96 -2.93 -9.79
CA ARG A 147 -24.02 -2.54 -10.73
C ARG A 147 -24.95 -1.46 -10.16
N ASN A 148 -25.27 -1.59 -8.86
CA ASN A 148 -26.23 -0.73 -8.16
C ASN A 148 -25.58 0.51 -7.53
N LYS A 149 -24.25 0.66 -7.60
CA LYS A 149 -23.54 1.84 -7.08
C LYS A 149 -23.54 3.00 -8.06
N SER A 150 -23.35 4.21 -7.54
CA SER A 150 -23.30 5.43 -8.36
C SER A 150 -22.06 5.42 -9.27
N ILE A 151 -22.07 6.24 -10.33
CA ILE A 151 -20.89 6.40 -11.19
C ILE A 151 -19.68 6.95 -10.42
N ILE A 152 -19.92 7.77 -9.40
CA ILE A 152 -18.87 8.35 -8.55
C ILE A 152 -18.19 7.23 -7.76
N ASP A 153 -18.97 6.36 -7.11
CA ASP A 153 -18.42 5.23 -6.35
C ASP A 153 -17.63 4.25 -7.24
N LYS A 154 -18.01 4.12 -8.52
CA LYS A 154 -17.28 3.31 -9.51
C LYS A 154 -15.96 3.97 -9.91
N SER A 155 -15.99 5.28 -10.12
CA SER A 155 -14.80 6.06 -10.43
C SER A 155 -13.80 6.07 -9.27
N ASP A 156 -14.29 6.13 -8.03
CA ASP A 156 -13.45 6.05 -6.82
C ASP A 156 -12.62 4.76 -6.76
N ILE A 157 -13.11 3.64 -7.33
CA ILE A 157 -12.35 2.38 -7.38
C ILE A 157 -11.04 2.54 -8.16
N PHE A 158 -11.12 3.23 -9.31
CA PHE A 158 -9.95 3.52 -10.12
C PHE A 158 -8.94 4.40 -9.37
N PHE A 159 -9.42 5.40 -8.60
CA PHE A 159 -8.55 6.33 -7.88
C PHE A 159 -7.82 5.74 -6.67
N TYR A 160 -8.16 4.52 -6.21
CA TYR A 160 -7.39 3.87 -5.14
C TYR A 160 -5.98 3.48 -5.59
N ASP A 161 -5.83 2.99 -6.82
CA ASP A 161 -4.54 2.73 -7.44
C ASP A 161 -4.65 2.91 -8.96
N TYR A 162 -4.59 4.16 -9.41
CA TYR A 162 -4.78 4.54 -10.81
C TYR A 162 -3.68 4.01 -11.74
N GLN A 163 -2.55 3.55 -11.19
CA GLN A 163 -1.46 2.95 -11.96
C GLN A 163 -1.70 1.45 -12.19
N LEU A 164 -2.15 0.74 -11.15
CA LEU A 164 -2.31 -0.71 -11.20
C LEU A 164 -3.71 -1.17 -11.63
N MET A 165 -4.77 -0.40 -11.36
CA MET A 165 -6.15 -0.76 -11.72
C MET A 165 -6.35 -1.03 -13.21
N PRO A 166 -5.89 -0.17 -14.14
CA PRO A 166 -6.06 -0.43 -15.57
C PRO A 166 -5.41 -1.75 -16.02
N LEU A 167 -4.23 -2.06 -15.48
CA LEU A 167 -3.50 -3.29 -15.79
C LEU A 167 -4.24 -4.53 -15.28
N LEU A 168 -4.74 -4.49 -14.04
CA LEU A 168 -5.51 -5.59 -13.47
C LEU A 168 -6.82 -5.82 -14.21
N ILE A 169 -7.51 -4.77 -14.63
CA ILE A 169 -8.73 -4.89 -15.43
C ILE A 169 -8.41 -5.50 -16.80
N GLN A 170 -7.36 -5.01 -17.47
CA GLN A 170 -6.95 -5.52 -18.79
C GLN A 170 -6.54 -7.00 -18.77
N GLU A 171 -5.94 -7.49 -17.69
CA GLU A 171 -5.58 -8.90 -17.56
C GLU A 171 -6.80 -9.79 -17.31
N ASN A 172 -7.78 -9.31 -16.51
CA ASN A 172 -8.86 -10.16 -15.98
C ASN A 172 -10.21 -10.02 -16.69
N TYR A 173 -10.45 -8.99 -17.52
CA TYR A 173 -11.78 -8.79 -18.15
C TYR A 173 -12.19 -9.94 -19.07
N LEU A 174 -11.25 -10.65 -19.69
CA LEU A 174 -11.51 -11.81 -20.55
C LEU A 174 -12.00 -13.03 -19.77
N GLN A 175 -11.67 -13.13 -18.48
CA GLN A 175 -12.09 -14.23 -17.62
C GLN A 175 -13.50 -14.04 -17.05
N CYS A 176 -14.11 -12.88 -17.31
CA CYS A 176 -15.41 -12.51 -16.76
C CYS A 176 -16.56 -13.03 -17.64
N GLN A 177 -17.56 -13.64 -17.00
CA GLN A 177 -18.79 -14.03 -17.69
C GLN A 177 -19.87 -12.94 -17.50
N PRO A 178 -20.20 -12.16 -18.54
CA PRO A 178 -21.19 -11.11 -18.42
C PRO A 178 -22.59 -11.69 -18.15
N HIS A 179 -23.33 -11.06 -17.25
CA HIS A 179 -24.73 -11.36 -17.01
C HIS A 179 -25.63 -10.32 -17.70
N VAL A 180 -26.37 -10.75 -18.72
CA VAL A 180 -27.38 -9.90 -19.39
C VAL A 180 -28.76 -10.24 -18.82
N THR A 181 -29.45 -9.23 -18.29
CA THR A 181 -30.84 -9.34 -17.83
C THR A 181 -31.79 -8.86 -18.92
N ASN A 182 -32.83 -9.64 -19.23
CA ASN A 182 -33.92 -9.18 -20.09
C ASN A 182 -34.78 -8.11 -19.38
N SER A 183 -35.68 -7.45 -20.11
CA SER A 183 -36.64 -6.47 -19.58
C SER A 183 -37.55 -7.02 -18.45
N SER A 184 -37.63 -8.35 -18.29
CA SER A 184 -38.33 -9.06 -17.23
C SER A 184 -37.43 -9.50 -16.05
N ASN A 185 -36.17 -9.03 -15.96
CA ASN A 185 -35.17 -9.40 -14.94
C ASN A 185 -34.77 -10.89 -14.87
N GLU A 186 -35.20 -11.72 -15.83
CA GLU A 186 -34.74 -13.10 -15.93
C GLU A 186 -33.33 -13.21 -16.52
N LYS A 187 -32.49 -14.07 -15.92
CA LYS A 187 -31.13 -14.34 -16.38
C LYS A 187 -31.19 -15.13 -17.69
N ARG A 188 -30.79 -14.51 -18.79
CA ARG A 188 -30.66 -15.17 -20.09
C ARG A 188 -29.23 -15.64 -20.30
N LYS A 189 -29.04 -16.87 -20.82
CA LYS A 189 -27.73 -17.31 -21.30
C LYS A 189 -27.35 -16.48 -22.54
N LEU A 190 -26.20 -15.81 -22.50
CA LEU A 190 -25.67 -15.10 -23.67
C LEU A 190 -25.38 -16.08 -24.80
N THR A 191 -25.54 -15.60 -26.03
CA THR A 191 -24.96 -16.25 -27.19
C THR A 191 -23.47 -15.92 -27.30
N ASP A 192 -22.68 -16.81 -27.89
CA ASP A 192 -21.23 -16.60 -28.06
C ASP A 192 -20.91 -15.33 -28.86
N ILE A 193 -21.76 -14.99 -29.84
CA ILE A 193 -21.64 -13.78 -30.66
C ILE A 193 -21.85 -12.52 -29.82
N GLU A 194 -22.85 -12.49 -28.94
CA GLU A 194 -23.08 -11.37 -28.02
C GLU A 194 -21.92 -11.23 -27.03
N HIS A 195 -21.38 -12.35 -26.53
CA HIS A 195 -20.24 -12.34 -25.62
C HIS A 195 -18.99 -11.75 -26.29
N LEU A 196 -18.65 -12.21 -27.50
CA LEU A 196 -17.55 -11.66 -28.28
C LEU A 196 -17.72 -10.16 -28.57
N LYS A 197 -18.95 -9.72 -28.83
CA LYS A 197 -19.26 -8.30 -29.04
C LYS A 197 -19.00 -7.47 -27.79
N LEU A 198 -19.38 -7.95 -26.61
CA LEU A 198 -19.11 -7.26 -25.34
C LEU A 198 -17.62 -7.20 -25.02
N ILE A 199 -16.88 -8.28 -25.28
CA ILE A 199 -15.42 -8.30 -25.15
C ILE A 199 -14.80 -7.25 -26.07
N SER A 200 -15.19 -7.21 -27.35
CA SER A 200 -14.70 -6.22 -28.30
C SER A 200 -14.94 -4.78 -27.82
N GLN A 201 -16.13 -4.49 -27.31
CA GLN A 201 -16.44 -3.15 -26.76
C GLN A 201 -15.59 -2.80 -25.53
N ALA A 202 -15.33 -3.78 -24.66
CA ALA A 202 -14.44 -3.58 -23.52
C ALA A 202 -12.98 -3.33 -23.97
N SER A 203 -12.51 -4.09 -24.96
CA SER A 203 -11.17 -3.90 -25.53
C SER A 203 -11.03 -2.50 -26.15
N ASP A 204 -12.00 -2.03 -26.93
CA ASP A 204 -12.00 -0.69 -27.51
C ASP A 204 -11.94 0.40 -26.41
N SER A 205 -12.68 0.23 -25.32
CA SER A 205 -12.66 1.15 -24.18
C SER A 205 -11.31 1.17 -23.47
N ILE A 206 -10.67 0.01 -23.28
CA ILE A 206 -9.34 -0.08 -22.65
C ILE A 206 -8.29 0.60 -23.54
N CYS A 207 -8.38 0.44 -24.87
CA CYS A 207 -7.49 1.14 -25.81
C CYS A 207 -7.63 2.66 -25.75
N LEU A 208 -8.86 3.18 -25.60
CA LEU A 208 -9.07 4.61 -25.38
C LEU A 208 -8.44 5.08 -24.06
N GLY A 209 -8.55 4.29 -22.99
CA GLY A 209 -7.89 4.55 -21.71
C GLY A 209 -6.36 4.60 -21.82
N ASP A 210 -5.75 3.74 -22.63
CA ASP A 210 -4.29 3.76 -22.88
C ASP A 210 -3.86 5.06 -23.58
N ILE A 211 -4.64 5.52 -24.56
CA ILE A 211 -4.38 6.81 -25.23
C ILE A 211 -4.44 7.97 -24.20
N CYS A 212 -5.44 7.98 -23.31
CA CYS A 212 -5.54 8.96 -22.23
C CYS A 212 -4.32 8.88 -21.29
N SER A 213 -3.92 7.67 -20.89
CA SER A 213 -2.74 7.42 -20.05
C SER A 213 -1.47 7.98 -20.70
N GLN A 214 -1.24 7.71 -21.99
CA GLN A 214 -0.11 8.27 -22.73
C GLN A 214 -0.13 9.81 -22.73
N MET A 215 -1.30 10.45 -22.90
CA MET A 215 -1.40 11.92 -22.83
C MET A 215 -1.07 12.48 -21.44
N ILE A 216 -1.45 11.78 -20.37
CA ILE A 216 -1.14 12.17 -18.99
C ILE A 216 0.36 12.14 -18.74
N PHE A 217 1.04 11.05 -19.13
CA PHE A 217 2.44 10.80 -18.76
C PHE A 217 3.50 11.29 -19.76
N SER A 218 3.14 11.64 -21.00
CA SER A 218 4.15 11.87 -22.05
C SER A 218 4.75 13.28 -22.13
N ARG A 219 4.02 14.36 -21.85
CA ARG A 219 4.54 15.73 -22.10
C ARG A 219 4.17 16.85 -21.12
N ASN A 220 2.97 16.86 -20.51
CA ASN A 220 2.50 18.02 -19.73
C ASN A 220 2.00 17.69 -18.31
N GLU A 221 2.08 16.43 -17.85
CA GLU A 221 1.54 16.01 -16.54
C GLU A 221 0.12 16.54 -16.29
N ASN A 222 -0.77 16.35 -17.27
CA ASN A 222 -2.14 16.85 -17.21
C ASN A 222 -3.02 15.94 -16.35
N TRP A 223 -2.85 16.02 -15.03
CA TRP A 223 -3.61 15.25 -14.03
C TRP A 223 -5.12 15.51 -14.08
N SER A 224 -5.57 16.58 -14.73
CA SER A 224 -6.99 16.86 -14.98
C SER A 224 -7.67 15.84 -15.89
N LEU A 225 -6.91 15.06 -16.65
CA LEU A 225 -7.42 14.00 -17.53
C LEU A 225 -7.61 12.66 -16.82
N LEU A 226 -7.11 12.53 -15.58
CA LEU A 226 -7.17 11.28 -14.82
C LEU A 226 -8.60 10.74 -14.61
N PRO A 227 -9.66 11.56 -14.41
CA PRO A 227 -11.04 11.07 -14.34
C PRO A 227 -11.61 10.53 -15.67
N TYR A 228 -10.93 10.78 -16.80
CA TYR A 228 -11.34 10.33 -18.13
C TYR A 228 -10.59 9.08 -18.61
N GLN A 229 -9.58 8.63 -17.86
CA GLN A 229 -8.88 7.38 -18.07
C GLN A 229 -9.72 6.20 -17.59
#